data_AF-A0A7S0S1S3-F1
#
_entry.id   AF-A0A7S0S1S3-F1
#
_cell.length_a   1.000
_cell.length_b   1.000
_cell.length_c   1.000
_cell.angle_alpha   90.00
_cell.angle_beta   90.00
_cell.angle_gamma   90.00
#
_symmetry.space_group_name_H-M   'P 1'
#
loop_
_entity.id
_entity.type
_entity.pdbx_description
1 polymer ?
#
loop_
_entity_poly.entity_id
_entity_poly.type
_entity_poly.pdbx_seq_one_letter_code
_entity_poly.pdbx_strand_id
1 'polypeptide(L)'
;MLATRSIALPARGPVAVACKPRSSLRHVKPLNVAAPEKAEVVIAAMELEERISAHVPESQPSTSQPAVASQLDIEAAERKARRQREQSTYKYAAIAATAGVTGIAVLTTWLRFYWHLRDDGVMPWGELAATLSLVAGGVFAMEMWARWAHKVLWHDFEPGWALHKSHHMPRTGPFEANDIYAIMNAVPAMALCLYGFITPNIVGGLCFGAGLGITLFGIMYMFVHDGLVHRRFPTGPVGDLPYMKRIAVAHQLHHSGKYGGAPWGMFLGVQELDAIPGAREDLERLVENLDAQGGLAALERKPRT
;
A
#
# COMPACT_ATOMS: atom_id res chain seq x y z
N MET A 1 -19.79 -28.73 -52.27
CA MET A 1 -18.80 -27.98 -53.07
C MET A 1 -19.19 -26.52 -53.07
N LEU A 2 -18.52 -25.68 -52.29
CA LEU A 2 -18.51 -24.22 -52.48
C LEU A 2 -17.23 -23.68 -51.84
N ALA A 3 -16.50 -22.91 -52.64
CA ALA A 3 -15.08 -22.68 -52.53
C ALA A 3 -14.70 -21.52 -51.59
N THR A 4 -13.56 -21.72 -50.95
CA THR A 4 -12.73 -20.78 -50.19
C THR A 4 -12.39 -19.48 -50.93
N ARG A 5 -12.40 -18.35 -50.21
CA ARG A 5 -11.50 -17.21 -50.46
C ARG A 5 -11.03 -16.62 -49.12
N SER A 6 -9.84 -17.04 -48.68
CA SER A 6 -9.05 -16.35 -47.65
C SER A 6 -8.41 -15.10 -48.25
N ILE A 7 -8.59 -13.96 -47.59
CA ILE A 7 -7.87 -12.72 -47.88
C ILE A 7 -6.61 -12.70 -47.02
N ALA A 8 -5.44 -12.74 -47.67
CA ALA A 8 -4.13 -12.66 -47.04
C ALA A 8 -3.76 -11.19 -46.77
N LEU A 9 -3.43 -10.86 -45.52
CA LEU A 9 -2.81 -9.59 -45.13
C LEU A 9 -1.28 -9.68 -45.28
N PRO A 10 -0.59 -8.64 -45.77
CA PRO A 10 0.85 -8.68 -45.98
C PRO A 10 1.63 -8.53 -44.67
N ALA A 11 2.67 -9.35 -44.54
CA ALA A 11 3.64 -9.36 -43.45
C ALA A 11 4.41 -8.03 -43.37
N ARG A 12 4.43 -7.39 -42.20
CA ARG A 12 5.35 -6.28 -41.88
C ARG A 12 6.67 -6.88 -41.39
N GLY A 13 7.74 -6.67 -42.16
CA GLY A 13 9.10 -7.03 -41.78
C GLY A 13 9.66 -6.18 -40.63
N PRO A 14 10.79 -6.58 -40.03
CA PRO A 14 11.37 -5.93 -38.86
C PRO A 14 12.01 -4.59 -39.22
N VAL A 15 11.64 -3.54 -38.50
CA VAL A 15 12.28 -2.22 -38.56
C VAL A 15 13.53 -2.26 -37.67
N ALA A 16 14.70 -2.31 -38.30
CA ALA A 16 15.99 -2.18 -37.62
C ALA A 16 16.21 -0.71 -37.18
N VAL A 17 16.29 -0.48 -35.87
CA VAL A 17 16.71 0.81 -35.30
C VAL A 17 18.23 0.83 -35.21
N ALA A 18 18.87 1.50 -36.16
CA ALA A 18 20.31 1.70 -36.19
C ALA A 18 20.73 2.75 -35.14
N CYS A 19 21.47 2.32 -34.12
CA CYS A 19 22.09 3.17 -33.12
C CYS A 19 23.35 3.85 -33.72
N LYS A 20 23.34 5.18 -33.87
CA LYS A 20 24.52 5.96 -34.27
C LYS A 20 25.41 6.24 -33.03
N PRO A 21 26.75 6.08 -33.13
CA PRO A 21 27.65 6.43 -32.04
C PRO A 21 27.92 7.95 -32.02
N ARG A 22 27.88 8.56 -30.83
CA ARG A 22 28.21 9.98 -30.63
C ARG A 22 29.66 10.06 -30.15
N SER A 23 30.58 10.34 -31.07
CA SER A 23 31.99 10.65 -30.79
C SER A 23 32.23 12.16 -30.88
N SER A 24 32.61 12.81 -29.78
CA SER A 24 33.49 14.00 -29.81
C SER A 24 34.05 14.29 -28.40
N LEU A 25 35.15 13.61 -28.05
CA LEU A 25 36.07 14.10 -27.03
C LEU A 25 36.85 15.26 -27.64
N ARG A 26 36.72 16.47 -27.08
CA ARG A 26 37.55 17.62 -27.45
C ARG A 26 38.94 17.44 -26.85
N HIS A 27 39.96 17.53 -27.70
CA HIS A 27 41.36 17.72 -27.32
C HIS A 27 41.52 18.96 -26.45
N VAL A 28 42.06 18.80 -25.24
CA VAL A 28 42.67 19.87 -24.45
C VAL A 28 44.18 19.71 -24.57
N LYS A 29 44.86 20.76 -25.06
CA LYS A 29 46.32 20.88 -25.09
C LYS A 29 46.87 20.87 -23.65
N PRO A 30 48.00 20.20 -23.35
CA PRO A 30 48.66 20.38 -22.06
C PRO A 30 49.30 21.77 -22.00
N LEU A 31 48.97 22.55 -20.96
CA LEU A 31 49.74 23.72 -20.57
C LEU A 31 50.99 23.26 -19.82
N ASN A 32 52.17 23.60 -20.35
CA ASN A 32 53.43 23.52 -19.63
C ASN A 32 53.42 24.62 -18.56
N VAL A 33 53.35 24.24 -17.28
CA VAL A 33 53.62 25.14 -16.14
C VAL A 33 54.92 24.67 -15.51
N ALA A 34 55.95 25.50 -15.62
CA ALA A 34 57.23 25.29 -14.96
C ALA A 34 57.03 25.35 -13.44
N ALA A 35 57.61 24.40 -12.71
CA ALA A 35 57.60 24.37 -11.26
C ALA A 35 58.50 25.49 -10.68
N PRO A 36 58.05 26.22 -9.63
CA PRO A 36 58.92 27.17 -8.94
C PRO A 36 59.95 26.44 -8.08
N GLU A 37 61.10 27.08 -7.92
CA GLU A 37 62.30 26.58 -7.27
C GLU A 37 62.10 26.44 -5.75
N LYS A 38 62.70 25.40 -5.14
CA LYS A 38 62.46 24.93 -3.76
C LYS A 38 62.76 25.95 -2.63
N ALA A 39 63.25 27.15 -2.95
CA ALA A 39 63.62 28.16 -1.96
C ALA A 39 62.44 29.04 -1.48
N GLU A 40 61.40 29.25 -2.30
CA GLU A 40 60.27 30.12 -1.92
C GLU A 40 59.26 29.46 -0.96
N VAL A 41 59.20 28.13 -0.93
CA VAL A 41 58.24 27.39 -0.09
C VAL A 41 58.65 27.38 1.39
N VAL A 42 59.94 27.57 1.69
CA VAL A 42 60.45 27.51 3.09
C VAL A 42 60.17 28.82 3.84
N ILE A 43 60.16 29.97 3.15
CA ILE A 43 59.91 31.27 3.80
C ILE A 43 58.42 31.41 4.17
N ALA A 44 57.51 30.93 3.33
CA ALA A 44 56.07 30.96 3.61
C ALA A 44 55.63 30.03 4.77
N ALA A 45 56.40 28.99 5.08
CA ALA A 45 56.09 28.06 6.16
C ALA A 45 56.44 28.62 7.55
N MET A 46 57.45 29.49 7.66
CA MET A 46 57.87 30.07 8.94
C MET A 46 56.96 31.24 9.39
N GLU A 47 56.35 31.97 8.46
CA GLU A 47 55.41 33.07 8.80
C GLU A 47 54.02 32.59 9.25
N LEU A 48 53.68 31.30 9.03
CA LEU A 48 52.39 30.73 9.43
C LEU A 48 52.40 30.20 10.88
N GLU A 49 53.53 29.71 11.38
CA GLU A 49 53.65 29.25 12.77
C GLU A 49 53.63 30.39 13.78
N GLU A 50 54.16 31.58 13.43
CA GLU A 50 54.16 32.74 14.33
C GLU A 50 52.76 33.35 14.52
N ARG A 51 51.85 33.19 13.54
CA ARG A 51 50.46 33.64 13.64
C ARG A 51 49.54 32.68 14.41
N ILE A 52 49.95 31.43 14.61
CA ILE A 52 49.18 30.44 15.38
C ILE A 52 49.46 30.56 16.89
N SER A 53 50.62 31.09 17.29
CA SER A 53 50.97 31.22 18.72
C SER A 53 50.37 32.46 19.43
N ALA A 54 49.74 33.40 18.71
CA ALA A 54 49.27 34.67 19.26
C ALA A 54 47.75 34.76 19.53
N HIS A 55 47.01 33.64 19.45
CA HIS A 55 45.59 33.60 19.82
C HIS A 55 45.29 32.35 20.64
N VAL A 56 45.69 32.38 21.90
CA VAL A 56 45.13 31.51 22.95
C VAL A 56 44.05 32.32 23.66
N PRO A 57 42.75 32.08 23.43
CA PRO A 57 41.73 32.56 24.34
C PRO A 57 41.80 31.71 25.61
N GLU A 58 41.93 32.41 26.71
CA GLU A 58 41.82 31.94 28.08
C GLU A 58 40.62 31.01 28.26
N SER A 59 40.87 29.80 28.75
CA SER A 59 39.85 28.78 29.01
C SER A 59 38.84 29.25 30.06
N GLN A 60 37.63 29.62 29.63
CA GLN A 60 36.49 29.69 30.53
C GLN A 60 35.94 28.28 30.80
N PRO A 61 35.50 27.97 32.03
CA PRO A 61 34.92 26.68 32.34
C PRO A 61 33.61 26.53 31.57
N SER A 62 33.54 25.49 30.74
CA SER A 62 32.38 25.09 29.94
C SER A 62 31.17 24.83 30.84
N THR A 63 30.34 25.84 31.02
CA THR A 63 29.09 25.78 31.79
C THR A 63 27.86 25.86 30.88
N SER A 64 27.95 25.29 29.67
CA SER A 64 26.89 25.39 28.64
C SER A 64 26.34 24.03 28.15
N GLN A 65 26.89 22.91 28.60
CA GLN A 65 26.39 21.57 28.25
C GLN A 65 24.96 21.25 28.75
N PRO A 66 24.47 21.69 29.94
CA PRO A 66 23.14 21.29 30.40
C PRO A 66 21.98 21.99 29.67
N ALA A 67 22.21 23.16 29.06
CA ALA A 67 21.18 23.93 28.37
C ALA A 67 20.87 23.42 26.95
N VAL A 68 21.85 22.85 26.26
CA VAL A 68 21.66 22.26 24.91
C VAL A 68 21.02 20.87 25.01
N ALA A 69 21.41 20.07 26.01
CA ALA A 69 20.78 18.78 26.29
C ALA A 69 19.29 18.94 26.63
N SER A 70 18.94 19.94 27.46
CA SER A 70 17.54 20.21 27.81
C SER A 70 16.71 20.72 26.63
N GLN A 71 17.28 21.49 25.71
CA GLN A 71 16.60 21.91 24.48
C GLN A 71 16.31 20.72 23.55
N LEU A 72 17.26 19.81 23.37
CA LEU A 72 17.05 18.59 22.57
C LEU A 72 15.99 17.68 23.18
N ASP A 73 15.95 17.57 24.51
CA ASP A 73 14.93 16.80 25.24
C ASP A 73 13.54 17.42 25.10
N ILE A 74 13.43 18.76 25.14
CA ILE A 74 12.17 19.48 24.91
C ILE A 74 11.70 19.26 23.47
N GLU A 75 12.57 19.42 22.46
CA GLU A 75 12.22 19.16 21.06
C GLU A 75 11.84 17.69 20.82
N ALA A 76 12.49 16.74 21.50
CA ALA A 76 12.13 15.33 21.44
C ALA A 76 10.75 15.07 22.08
N ALA A 77 10.46 15.72 23.21
CA ALA A 77 9.17 15.64 23.88
C ALA A 77 8.04 16.26 23.05
N GLU A 78 8.27 17.42 22.43
CA GLU A 78 7.31 18.07 21.52
C GLU A 78 7.05 17.24 20.27
N ARG A 79 8.10 16.67 19.65
CA ARG A 79 7.95 15.72 18.53
C ARG A 79 7.15 14.49 18.94
N LYS A 80 7.39 13.95 20.14
CA LYS A 80 6.62 12.82 20.69
C LYS A 80 5.16 13.20 20.92
N ALA A 81 4.90 14.37 21.49
CA ALA A 81 3.54 14.87 21.76
C ALA A 81 2.77 15.16 20.46
N ARG A 82 3.41 15.77 19.46
CA ARG A 82 2.83 15.97 18.11
C ARG A 82 2.45 14.64 17.46
N ARG A 83 3.35 13.65 17.48
CA ARG A 83 3.08 12.30 16.94
C ARG A 83 1.92 11.62 17.66
N GLN A 84 1.84 11.74 18.99
CA GLN A 84 0.73 11.18 19.77
C GLN A 84 -0.61 11.83 19.39
N ARG A 85 -0.63 13.15 19.16
CA ARG A 85 -1.83 13.87 18.68
C ARG A 85 -2.21 13.44 17.27
N GLU A 86 -1.25 13.35 16.36
CA GLU A 86 -1.50 12.87 14.99
C GLU A 86 -2.07 11.44 15.03
N GLN A 87 -1.45 10.52 15.79
CA GLN A 87 -1.95 9.17 15.98
C GLN A 87 -3.36 9.12 16.58
N SER A 88 -3.67 9.97 17.56
CA SER A 88 -5.01 10.00 18.15
C SER A 88 -6.05 10.54 17.16
N THR A 89 -5.74 11.63 16.44
CA THR A 89 -6.59 12.16 15.36
C THR A 89 -6.89 11.07 14.33
N TYR A 90 -5.88 10.33 13.90
CA TYR A 90 -6.04 9.23 12.94
C TYR A 90 -6.88 8.07 13.48
N LYS A 91 -6.69 7.68 14.74
CA LYS A 91 -7.53 6.66 15.39
C LYS A 91 -9.00 7.08 15.39
N TYR A 92 -9.28 8.33 15.78
CA TYR A 92 -10.66 8.84 15.75
C TYR A 92 -11.21 8.95 14.34
N ALA A 93 -10.40 9.36 13.36
CA ALA A 93 -10.82 9.40 11.96
C ALA A 93 -11.18 8.01 11.42
N ALA A 94 -10.38 6.98 11.72
CA ALA A 94 -10.66 5.60 11.33
C ALA A 94 -11.95 5.06 11.97
N ILE A 95 -12.16 5.35 13.26
CA ILE A 95 -13.40 4.98 13.98
C ILE A 95 -14.61 5.70 13.33
N ALA A 96 -14.51 7.00 13.11
CA ALA A 96 -15.57 7.80 12.50
C ALA A 96 -15.90 7.33 11.07
N ALA A 97 -14.89 7.02 10.26
CA ALA A 97 -15.08 6.49 8.91
C ALA A 97 -15.79 5.12 8.94
N THR A 98 -15.36 4.22 9.83
CA THR A 98 -15.99 2.89 9.98
C THR A 98 -17.44 3.02 10.44
N ALA A 99 -17.71 3.86 11.44
CA ALA A 99 -19.05 4.14 11.93
C ALA A 99 -19.93 4.80 10.87
N GLY A 100 -19.38 5.75 10.11
CA GLY A 100 -20.07 6.44 9.02
C GLY A 100 -20.46 5.49 7.89
N VAL A 101 -19.52 4.68 7.39
CA VAL A 101 -19.78 3.67 6.35
C VAL A 101 -20.83 2.66 6.82
N THR A 102 -20.68 2.15 8.05
CA THR A 102 -21.63 1.18 8.62
C THR A 102 -23.02 1.81 8.77
N GLY A 103 -23.08 3.05 9.27
CA GLY A 103 -24.31 3.82 9.42
C GLY A 103 -25.00 4.05 8.08
N ILE A 104 -24.26 4.41 7.03
CA ILE A 104 -24.80 4.55 5.67
C ILE A 104 -25.35 3.21 5.18
N ALA A 105 -24.60 2.11 5.31
CA ALA A 105 -25.08 0.80 4.86
C ALA A 105 -26.37 0.36 5.59
N VAL A 106 -26.44 0.56 6.90
CA VAL A 106 -27.64 0.28 7.71
C VAL A 106 -28.79 1.19 7.29
N LEU A 107 -28.55 2.49 7.15
CA LEU A 107 -29.55 3.47 6.75
C LEU A 107 -30.08 3.20 5.34
N THR A 108 -29.22 2.91 4.37
CA THR A 108 -29.63 2.58 3.00
C THR A 108 -30.44 1.28 2.97
N THR A 109 -30.03 0.26 3.73
CA THR A 109 -30.78 -0.99 3.84
C THR A 109 -32.15 -0.73 4.47
N TRP A 110 -32.21 0.06 5.55
CA TRP A 110 -33.45 0.45 6.20
C TRP A 110 -34.35 1.27 5.26
N LEU A 111 -33.82 2.28 4.58
CA LEU A 111 -34.55 3.13 3.63
C LEU A 111 -35.14 2.31 2.48
N ARG A 112 -34.39 1.33 1.96
CA ARG A 112 -34.86 0.42 0.92
C ARG A 112 -36.11 -0.33 1.38
N PHE A 113 -36.05 -1.00 2.53
CA PHE A 113 -37.21 -1.72 3.05
C PHE A 113 -38.32 -0.78 3.47
N TYR A 114 -38.00 0.37 4.09
CA TYR A 114 -38.99 1.38 4.48
C TYR A 114 -39.77 1.90 3.26
N TRP A 115 -39.09 2.18 2.15
CA TRP A 115 -39.74 2.66 0.94
C TRP A 115 -40.64 1.60 0.30
N HIS A 116 -40.17 0.35 0.26
CA HIS A 116 -40.94 -0.76 -0.32
C HIS A 116 -42.07 -1.28 0.58
N LEU A 117 -41.96 -1.07 1.89
CA LEU A 117 -43.03 -1.35 2.87
C LEU A 117 -44.25 -0.45 2.70
N ARG A 118 -44.11 0.71 2.04
CA ARG A 118 -45.22 1.67 1.86
C ARG A 118 -46.34 1.12 0.97
N ASP A 119 -46.03 0.13 0.14
CA ASP A 119 -46.98 -0.41 -0.83
C ASP A 119 -47.80 -1.59 -0.26
N ASP A 120 -47.17 -2.50 0.50
CA ASP A 120 -47.83 -3.74 0.99
C ASP A 120 -48.08 -3.76 2.51
N GLY A 121 -47.44 -2.89 3.30
CA GLY A 121 -47.60 -2.81 4.76
C GLY A 121 -47.05 -4.00 5.56
N VAL A 122 -46.60 -5.08 4.91
CA VAL A 122 -46.05 -6.29 5.54
C VAL A 122 -44.56 -6.41 5.24
N MET A 123 -43.76 -6.70 6.27
CA MET A 123 -42.32 -6.88 6.11
C MET A 123 -41.98 -8.12 5.27
N PRO A 124 -41.24 -7.98 4.15
CA PRO A 124 -40.84 -9.12 3.33
C PRO A 124 -39.64 -9.84 3.97
N TRP A 125 -39.89 -10.61 5.03
CA TRP A 125 -38.86 -11.32 5.79
C TRP A 125 -37.98 -12.24 4.94
N GLY A 126 -38.56 -12.89 3.93
CA GLY A 126 -37.80 -13.74 3.00
C GLY A 126 -36.79 -12.95 2.18
N GLU A 127 -37.16 -11.75 1.72
CA GLU A 127 -36.27 -10.85 1.00
C GLU A 127 -35.17 -10.28 1.90
N LEU A 128 -35.51 -9.90 3.13
CA LEU A 128 -34.51 -9.47 4.13
C LEU A 128 -33.51 -10.59 4.43
N ALA A 129 -34.00 -11.81 4.69
CA ALA A 129 -33.15 -12.96 4.96
C ALA A 129 -32.24 -13.29 3.76
N ALA A 130 -32.79 -13.25 2.54
CA ALA A 130 -32.01 -13.43 1.32
C ALA A 130 -30.95 -12.34 1.15
N THR A 131 -31.31 -11.07 1.38
CA THR A 131 -30.39 -9.94 1.31
C THR A 131 -29.22 -10.13 2.28
N LEU A 132 -29.49 -10.38 3.56
CA LEU A 132 -28.45 -10.58 4.58
C LEU A 132 -27.57 -11.80 4.30
N SER A 133 -28.18 -12.90 3.82
CA SER A 133 -27.45 -14.10 3.43
C SER A 133 -26.50 -13.82 2.26
N LEU A 134 -26.93 -13.03 1.28
CA LEU A 134 -26.10 -12.64 0.14
C LEU A 134 -25.03 -11.61 0.51
N VAL A 135 -25.23 -10.78 1.53
CA VAL A 135 -24.15 -9.94 2.08
C VAL A 135 -23.04 -10.83 2.64
N ALA A 136 -23.37 -11.76 3.54
CA ALA A 136 -22.39 -12.64 4.17
C ALA A 136 -21.72 -13.57 3.14
N GLY A 137 -22.53 -14.19 2.28
CA GLY A 137 -22.05 -15.04 1.19
C GLY A 137 -21.20 -14.26 0.18
N GLY A 138 -21.58 -13.01 -0.12
CA GLY A 138 -20.85 -12.13 -1.02
C GLY A 138 -19.46 -11.77 -0.49
N VAL A 139 -19.33 -11.48 0.81
CA VAL A 139 -18.01 -11.24 1.44
C VAL A 139 -17.11 -12.47 1.31
N PHE A 140 -17.63 -13.66 1.63
CA PHE A 140 -16.86 -14.90 1.51
C PHE A 140 -16.50 -15.23 0.05
N ALA A 141 -17.46 -15.11 -0.86
CA ALA A 141 -17.26 -15.34 -2.29
C ALA A 141 -16.23 -14.38 -2.88
N MET A 142 -16.20 -13.13 -2.41
CA MET A 142 -15.22 -12.15 -2.85
C MET A 142 -13.79 -12.48 -2.39
N GLU A 143 -13.59 -13.10 -1.23
CA GLU A 143 -12.26 -13.63 -0.86
C GLU A 143 -11.83 -14.73 -1.84
N MET A 144 -12.73 -15.65 -2.21
CA MET A 144 -12.42 -16.71 -3.19
C MET A 144 -12.12 -16.12 -4.57
N TRP A 145 -12.94 -15.17 -5.00
CA TRP A 145 -12.79 -14.47 -6.27
C TRP A 145 -11.48 -13.67 -6.31
N ALA A 146 -11.19 -12.88 -5.28
CA ALA A 146 -9.97 -12.08 -5.18
C ALA A 146 -8.73 -12.97 -5.21
N ARG A 147 -8.73 -14.11 -4.51
CA ARG A 147 -7.64 -15.10 -4.55
C ARG A 147 -7.37 -15.60 -5.97
N TRP A 148 -8.41 -16.05 -6.64
CA TRP A 148 -8.30 -16.55 -8.01
C TRP A 148 -7.87 -15.43 -8.98
N ALA A 149 -8.50 -14.26 -8.89
CA ALA A 149 -8.20 -13.11 -9.75
C ALA A 149 -6.77 -12.60 -9.51
N HIS A 150 -6.32 -12.54 -8.27
CA HIS A 150 -4.97 -12.10 -7.93
C HIS A 150 -3.93 -12.99 -8.61
N LYS A 151 -4.06 -14.31 -8.49
CA LYS A 151 -3.17 -15.23 -9.20
C LYS A 151 -3.34 -15.12 -10.73
N VAL A 152 -4.53 -15.44 -11.22
CA VAL A 152 -4.76 -15.71 -12.64
C VAL A 152 -4.85 -14.43 -13.47
N LEU A 153 -5.55 -13.41 -12.97
CA LEU A 153 -5.77 -12.17 -13.70
C LEU A 153 -4.68 -11.14 -13.43
N TRP A 154 -4.11 -11.06 -12.22
CA TRP A 154 -3.16 -10.00 -11.88
C TRP A 154 -1.69 -10.42 -12.00
N HIS A 155 -1.37 -11.71 -11.85
CA HIS A 155 0.00 -12.21 -11.99
C HIS A 155 0.23 -13.03 -13.26
N ASP A 156 -0.62 -14.03 -13.54
CA ASP A 156 -0.41 -14.94 -14.68
C ASP A 156 -0.76 -14.28 -16.03
N PHE A 157 -1.68 -13.32 -16.04
CA PHE A 157 -2.13 -12.61 -17.24
C PHE A 157 -1.32 -11.33 -17.47
N GLU A 158 -0.60 -11.24 -18.59
CA GLU A 158 0.38 -10.17 -18.86
C GLU A 158 -0.19 -8.74 -18.79
N PRO A 159 -1.36 -8.40 -19.39
CA PRO A 159 -1.95 -7.08 -19.22
C PRO A 159 -2.35 -6.78 -17.78
N GLY A 160 -2.76 -7.79 -17.02
CA GLY A 160 -3.07 -7.61 -15.61
C GLY A 160 -1.83 -7.41 -14.75
N TRP A 161 -0.74 -8.13 -15.06
CA TRP A 161 0.56 -7.88 -14.44
C TRP A 161 1.07 -6.48 -14.74
N ALA A 162 0.86 -5.94 -15.95
CA ALA A 162 1.26 -4.57 -16.27
C ALA A 162 0.61 -3.53 -15.33
N LEU A 163 -0.61 -3.79 -14.87
CA LEU A 163 -1.32 -2.95 -13.89
C LEU A 163 -0.91 -3.27 -12.45
N HIS A 164 -0.74 -4.55 -12.11
CA HIS A 164 -0.42 -5.00 -10.76
C HIS A 164 1.05 -4.78 -10.38
N LYS A 165 1.95 -4.69 -11.36
CA LYS A 165 3.38 -4.47 -11.15
C LYS A 165 3.69 -3.20 -10.35
N SER A 166 2.88 -2.14 -10.49
CA SER A 166 3.05 -0.92 -9.68
C SER A 166 2.93 -1.20 -8.18
N HIS A 167 2.14 -2.21 -7.82
CA HIS A 167 1.91 -2.64 -6.44
C HIS A 167 3.12 -3.35 -5.83
N HIS A 168 3.86 -4.10 -6.64
CA HIS A 168 5.08 -4.83 -6.23
C HIS A 168 6.31 -3.92 -6.15
N MET A 169 6.20 -2.68 -6.62
CA MET A 169 7.30 -1.72 -6.66
C MET A 169 7.17 -0.67 -5.55
N PRO A 170 8.29 -0.01 -5.16
CA PRO A 170 8.22 1.14 -4.29
C PRO A 170 7.29 2.22 -4.87
N ARG A 171 6.29 2.60 -4.08
CA ARG A 171 5.27 3.59 -4.47
C ARG A 171 5.89 4.96 -4.75
N THR A 172 5.50 5.57 -5.86
CA THR A 172 5.99 6.90 -6.30
C THR A 172 4.99 8.04 -6.09
N GLY A 173 3.73 7.75 -5.74
CA GLY A 173 2.67 8.75 -5.59
C GLY A 173 1.42 8.23 -4.88
N PRO A 174 0.36 9.06 -4.72
CA PRO A 174 -0.86 8.68 -4.00
C PRO A 174 -1.69 7.60 -4.71
N PHE A 175 -1.54 7.48 -6.03
CA PHE A 175 -2.25 6.51 -6.87
C PHE A 175 -1.28 5.53 -7.51
N GLU A 176 -1.75 4.31 -7.75
CA GLU A 176 -1.05 3.23 -8.43
C GLU A 176 -1.90 2.71 -9.59
N ALA A 177 -1.28 2.18 -10.65
CA ALA A 177 -2.02 1.56 -11.75
C ALA A 177 -2.93 0.42 -11.25
N ASN A 178 -2.50 -0.27 -10.19
CA ASN A 178 -3.24 -1.28 -9.47
C ASN A 178 -4.61 -0.80 -8.92
N ASP A 179 -4.79 0.50 -8.67
CA ASP A 179 -6.05 1.03 -8.13
C ASP A 179 -7.24 0.82 -9.08
N ILE A 180 -6.97 0.54 -10.37
CA ILE A 180 -8.00 0.17 -11.35
C ILE A 180 -8.79 -1.08 -10.94
N TYR A 181 -8.18 -2.02 -10.22
CA TYR A 181 -8.87 -3.22 -9.73
C TYR A 181 -9.95 -2.88 -8.70
N ALA A 182 -9.74 -1.85 -7.88
CA ALA A 182 -10.77 -1.36 -6.97
C ALA A 182 -11.96 -0.79 -7.77
N ILE A 183 -11.69 0.00 -8.82
CA ILE A 183 -12.73 0.58 -9.68
C ILE A 183 -13.52 -0.51 -10.42
N MET A 184 -12.83 -1.50 -10.99
CA MET A 184 -13.46 -2.60 -11.73
C MET A 184 -14.41 -3.44 -10.87
N ASN A 185 -14.15 -3.56 -9.56
CA ASN A 185 -15.05 -4.23 -8.62
C ASN A 185 -16.13 -3.28 -8.06
N ALA A 186 -15.83 -1.99 -7.90
CA ALA A 186 -16.78 -1.00 -7.39
C ALA A 186 -17.94 -0.73 -8.34
N VAL A 187 -17.69 -0.68 -9.66
CA VAL A 187 -18.73 -0.45 -10.68
C VAL A 187 -19.85 -1.51 -10.64
N PRO A 188 -19.56 -2.83 -10.71
CA PRO A 188 -20.62 -3.85 -10.62
C PRO A 188 -21.28 -3.87 -9.25
N ALA A 189 -20.54 -3.64 -8.15
CA ALA A 189 -21.13 -3.54 -6.82
C ALA A 189 -22.16 -2.40 -6.73
N MET A 190 -21.82 -1.22 -7.26
CA MET A 190 -22.70 -0.06 -7.29
C MET A 190 -23.91 -0.29 -8.20
N ALA A 191 -23.72 -0.93 -9.35
CA ALA A 191 -24.82 -1.28 -10.26
C ALA A 191 -25.81 -2.26 -9.60
N LEU A 192 -25.31 -3.28 -8.90
CA LEU A 192 -26.12 -4.25 -8.16
C LEU A 192 -26.87 -3.60 -6.99
N CYS A 193 -26.20 -2.74 -6.22
CA CYS A 193 -26.82 -1.97 -5.15
C CYS A 193 -27.91 -1.05 -5.70
N LEU A 194 -27.66 -0.31 -6.78
CA LEU A 194 -28.64 0.61 -7.36
C LEU A 194 -29.85 -0.15 -7.90
N TYR A 195 -29.63 -1.18 -8.71
CA TYR A 195 -30.71 -2.03 -9.24
C TYR A 195 -31.53 -2.64 -8.12
N GLY A 196 -30.86 -3.20 -7.11
CA GLY A 196 -31.53 -3.82 -5.98
C GLY A 196 -32.29 -2.82 -5.11
N PHE A 197 -31.81 -1.58 -5.01
CA PHE A 197 -32.48 -0.51 -4.25
C PHE A 197 -33.79 -0.07 -4.92
N ILE A 198 -33.83 0.05 -6.25
CA ILE A 198 -35.03 0.52 -6.98
C ILE A 198 -35.99 -0.60 -7.38
N THR A 199 -35.63 -1.87 -7.12
CA THR A 199 -36.41 -3.04 -7.51
C THR A 199 -37.01 -3.72 -6.27
N PRO A 200 -38.31 -3.53 -5.96
CA PRO A 200 -38.97 -4.04 -4.76
C PRO A 200 -39.43 -5.49 -4.93
N ASN A 201 -38.49 -6.42 -5.13
CA ASN A 201 -38.80 -7.85 -5.16
C ASN A 201 -37.59 -8.68 -4.70
N ILE A 202 -37.79 -10.00 -4.63
CA ILE A 202 -36.74 -10.93 -4.21
C ILE A 202 -35.47 -10.82 -5.05
N VAL A 203 -35.57 -10.61 -6.37
CA VAL A 203 -34.41 -10.44 -7.26
C VAL A 203 -33.67 -9.15 -6.92
N GLY A 204 -34.39 -8.07 -6.68
CA GLY A 204 -33.82 -6.81 -6.20
C GLY A 204 -33.11 -6.97 -4.85
N GLY A 205 -33.70 -7.70 -3.90
CA GLY A 205 -33.07 -8.00 -2.61
C GLY A 205 -31.77 -8.81 -2.76
N LEU A 206 -31.77 -9.82 -3.63
CA LEU A 206 -30.58 -10.61 -3.95
C LEU A 206 -29.47 -9.74 -4.57
N CYS A 207 -29.79 -8.89 -5.54
CA CYS A 207 -28.83 -7.97 -6.15
C CYS A 207 -28.29 -6.98 -5.13
N PHE A 208 -29.15 -6.38 -4.30
CA PHE A 208 -28.75 -5.45 -3.27
C PHE A 208 -27.79 -6.11 -2.26
N GLY A 209 -28.14 -7.31 -1.79
CA GLY A 209 -27.30 -8.09 -0.87
C GLY A 209 -25.94 -8.44 -1.47
N ALA A 210 -25.91 -8.88 -2.73
CA ALA A 210 -24.66 -9.18 -3.43
C ALA A 210 -23.77 -7.94 -3.62
N GLY A 211 -24.35 -6.82 -4.07
CA GLY A 211 -23.64 -5.54 -4.23
C GLY A 211 -23.08 -5.03 -2.89
N LEU A 212 -23.86 -5.13 -1.81
CA LEU A 212 -23.39 -4.80 -0.46
C LEU A 212 -22.27 -5.73 0.02
N GLY A 213 -22.36 -7.03 -0.25
CA GLY A 213 -21.30 -7.99 0.07
C GLY A 213 -19.98 -7.67 -0.63
N ILE A 214 -20.03 -7.33 -1.93
CA ILE A 214 -18.86 -6.89 -2.70
C ILE A 214 -18.29 -5.58 -2.13
N THR A 215 -19.17 -4.63 -1.82
CA THR A 215 -18.78 -3.32 -1.26
C THR A 215 -18.10 -3.49 0.10
N LEU A 216 -18.68 -4.31 0.98
CA LEU A 216 -18.14 -4.57 2.31
C LEU A 216 -16.77 -5.25 2.23
N PHE A 217 -16.62 -6.25 1.36
CA PHE A 217 -15.31 -6.87 1.10
C PHE A 217 -14.31 -5.84 0.56
N GLY A 218 -14.70 -5.00 -0.40
CA GLY A 218 -13.83 -3.96 -0.96
C GLY A 218 -13.35 -2.95 0.09
N ILE A 219 -14.22 -2.55 1.02
CA ILE A 219 -13.87 -1.67 2.14
C ILE A 219 -12.92 -2.39 3.10
N MET A 220 -13.23 -3.63 3.49
CA MET A 220 -12.34 -4.45 4.31
C MET A 220 -10.95 -4.60 3.66
N TYR A 221 -10.91 -4.86 2.35
CA TYR A 221 -9.69 -4.96 1.58
C TYR A 221 -8.92 -3.64 1.59
N MET A 222 -9.57 -2.50 1.33
CA MET A 222 -8.90 -1.19 1.39
C MET A 222 -8.31 -0.93 2.78
N PHE A 223 -9.04 -1.21 3.87
CA PHE A 223 -8.49 -1.01 5.22
C PHE A 223 -7.32 -1.95 5.52
N VAL A 224 -7.43 -3.24 5.21
CA VAL A 224 -6.39 -4.22 5.55
C VAL A 224 -5.22 -4.13 4.56
N HIS A 225 -5.46 -4.22 3.28
CA HIS A 225 -4.42 -4.19 2.28
C HIS A 225 -3.79 -2.79 2.18
N ASP A 226 -4.55 -1.77 1.81
CA ASP A 226 -3.99 -0.44 1.55
C ASP A 226 -3.61 0.27 2.85
N GLY A 227 -4.47 0.19 3.86
CA GLY A 227 -4.24 0.79 5.17
C GLY A 227 -3.18 0.03 5.98
N LEU A 228 -3.44 -1.22 6.36
CA LEU A 228 -2.59 -1.94 7.31
C LEU A 228 -1.29 -2.44 6.68
N VAL A 229 -1.37 -3.10 5.53
CA VAL A 229 -0.21 -3.72 4.89
C VAL A 229 0.64 -2.67 4.17
N HIS A 230 0.00 -1.84 3.35
CA HIS A 230 0.68 -0.81 2.55
C HIS A 230 0.79 0.54 3.23
N ARG A 231 0.18 0.74 4.40
CA ARG A 231 0.33 2.00 5.17
C ARG A 231 0.00 3.24 4.35
N ARG A 232 -0.99 3.15 3.46
CA ARG A 232 -1.52 4.31 2.73
C ARG A 232 -2.24 5.25 3.69
N PHE A 233 -2.87 4.70 4.72
CA PHE A 233 -3.50 5.45 5.81
C PHE A 233 -3.50 4.61 7.09
N PRO A 234 -3.53 5.25 8.26
CA PRO A 234 -3.50 4.56 9.55
C PRO A 234 -4.80 3.80 9.82
N THR A 235 -4.68 2.54 10.25
CA THR A 235 -5.81 1.63 10.55
C THR A 235 -6.17 1.53 12.03
N GLY A 236 -5.51 2.32 12.88
CA GLY A 236 -5.73 2.32 14.32
C GLY A 236 -5.37 0.96 14.97
N PRO A 237 -6.03 0.60 16.09
CA PRO A 237 -5.66 -0.57 16.91
C PRO A 237 -5.90 -1.92 16.23
N VAL A 238 -6.60 -1.96 15.10
CA VAL A 238 -6.87 -3.20 14.35
C VAL A 238 -5.57 -3.87 13.91
N GLY A 239 -4.53 -3.10 13.62
CA GLY A 239 -3.23 -3.64 13.25
C GLY A 239 -2.50 -4.39 14.38
N ASP A 240 -2.85 -4.11 15.62
CA ASP A 240 -2.20 -4.77 16.78
C ASP A 240 -2.75 -6.17 17.03
N LEU A 241 -3.84 -6.56 16.36
CA LEU A 241 -4.45 -7.87 16.50
C LEU A 241 -3.51 -8.97 15.96
N PRO A 242 -3.31 -10.09 16.69
CA PRO A 242 -2.38 -11.14 16.29
C PRO A 242 -2.64 -11.70 14.88
N TYR A 243 -3.91 -11.83 14.50
CA TYR A 243 -4.27 -12.33 13.17
C TYR A 243 -3.97 -11.31 12.06
N MET A 244 -4.19 -10.02 12.33
CA MET A 244 -3.89 -8.94 11.37
C MET A 244 -2.38 -8.80 11.11
N LYS A 245 -1.54 -9.05 12.13
CA LYS A 245 -0.09 -9.14 11.95
C LYS A 245 0.31 -10.29 11.02
N ARG A 246 -0.26 -11.49 11.22
CA ARG A 246 -0.01 -12.65 10.36
C ARG A 246 -0.42 -12.37 8.91
N ILE A 247 -1.56 -11.76 8.72
CA ILE A 247 -2.03 -11.31 7.40
C ILE A 247 -1.01 -10.36 6.76
N ALA A 248 -0.55 -9.34 7.49
CA ALA A 248 0.40 -8.38 6.95
C ALA A 248 1.74 -9.04 6.56
N VAL A 249 2.23 -9.98 7.36
CA VAL A 249 3.46 -10.73 7.07
C VAL A 249 3.25 -11.70 5.90
N ALA A 250 2.10 -12.37 5.82
CA ALA A 250 1.76 -13.24 4.69
C ALA A 250 1.75 -12.45 3.37
N HIS A 251 1.24 -11.21 3.38
CA HIS A 251 1.28 -10.33 2.21
C HIS A 251 2.70 -9.86 1.88
N GLN A 252 3.56 -9.64 2.89
CA GLN A 252 4.98 -9.35 2.65
C GLN A 252 5.72 -10.53 2.02
N LEU A 253 5.41 -11.77 2.42
CA LEU A 253 5.93 -12.97 1.78
C LEU A 253 5.52 -13.05 0.31
N HIS A 254 4.26 -12.71 -0.01
CA HIS A 254 3.81 -12.59 -1.40
C HIS A 254 4.66 -11.59 -2.21
N HIS A 255 4.85 -10.37 -1.70
CA HIS A 255 5.68 -9.34 -2.34
C HIS A 255 7.16 -9.75 -2.51
N SER A 256 7.66 -10.62 -1.64
CA SER A 256 9.03 -11.15 -1.78
C SER A 256 9.19 -12.12 -2.95
N GLY A 257 8.07 -12.63 -3.52
CA GLY A 257 8.08 -13.63 -4.57
C GLY A 257 8.46 -15.04 -4.10
N LYS A 258 8.65 -15.26 -2.79
CA LYS A 258 8.92 -16.58 -2.22
C LYS A 258 7.75 -17.53 -2.46
N TYR A 259 8.01 -18.84 -2.44
CA TYR A 259 7.00 -19.89 -2.65
C TYR A 259 6.22 -19.75 -3.97
N GLY A 260 6.88 -19.25 -5.02
CA GLY A 260 6.25 -19.05 -6.33
C GLY A 260 5.23 -17.90 -6.36
N GLY A 261 5.37 -16.92 -5.46
CA GLY A 261 4.47 -15.77 -5.35
C GLY A 261 3.25 -15.99 -4.46
N ALA A 262 3.08 -17.18 -3.88
CA ALA A 262 2.04 -17.41 -2.88
C ALA A 262 2.36 -16.71 -1.54
N PRO A 263 1.36 -16.28 -0.74
CA PRO A 263 -0.08 -16.49 -0.93
C PRO A 263 -0.76 -15.45 -1.82
N TRP A 264 -1.98 -15.73 -2.29
CA TRP A 264 -2.78 -14.83 -3.15
C TRP A 264 -3.96 -14.22 -2.40
N GLY A 265 -4.42 -14.87 -1.33
CA GLY A 265 -5.53 -14.41 -0.51
C GLY A 265 -5.17 -13.30 0.45
N MET A 266 -6.16 -12.45 0.73
CA MET A 266 -6.03 -11.40 1.71
C MET A 266 -6.25 -11.98 3.10
N PHE A 267 -7.44 -12.51 3.36
CA PHE A 267 -7.78 -13.07 4.67
C PHE A 267 -7.43 -14.55 4.80
N LEU A 268 -7.40 -15.28 3.68
CA LEU A 268 -7.06 -16.71 3.66
C LEU A 268 -5.62 -16.99 3.22
N GLY A 269 -4.80 -15.95 3.05
CA GLY A 269 -3.41 -16.11 2.67
C GLY A 269 -2.59 -16.90 3.70
N VAL A 270 -2.92 -16.80 4.99
CA VAL A 270 -2.29 -17.60 6.05
C VAL A 270 -2.53 -19.09 5.83
N GLN A 271 -3.76 -19.47 5.50
CA GLN A 271 -4.19 -20.84 5.23
C GLN A 271 -3.60 -21.37 3.92
N GLU A 272 -3.35 -20.50 2.93
CA GLU A 272 -2.60 -20.89 1.72
C GLU A 272 -1.15 -21.26 2.04
N LEU A 273 -0.53 -20.56 3.00
CA LEU A 273 0.81 -20.89 3.44
C LEU A 273 0.86 -22.19 4.26
N ASP A 274 -0.19 -22.53 5.00
CA ASP A 274 -0.29 -23.83 5.70
C ASP A 274 -0.21 -25.02 4.73
N ALA A 275 -0.66 -24.84 3.48
CA ALA A 275 -0.62 -25.88 2.45
C ALA A 275 0.77 -26.03 1.78
N ILE A 276 1.71 -25.12 2.06
CA ILE A 276 3.03 -25.09 1.43
C ILE A 276 4.10 -25.51 2.47
N PRO A 277 4.85 -26.60 2.23
CA PRO A 277 5.88 -27.05 3.16
C PRO A 277 6.91 -25.96 3.48
N GLY A 278 7.10 -25.66 4.77
CA GLY A 278 8.08 -24.68 5.25
C GLY A 278 7.59 -23.23 5.25
N ALA A 279 6.45 -22.91 4.61
CA ALA A 279 5.97 -21.54 4.52
C ALA A 279 5.32 -21.06 5.82
N ARG A 280 4.67 -21.96 6.57
CA ARG A 280 4.03 -21.65 7.84
C ARG A 280 5.04 -21.31 8.94
N GLU A 281 6.13 -22.07 8.99
CA GLU A 281 7.23 -21.85 9.94
C GLU A 281 7.93 -20.51 9.68
N ASP A 282 8.13 -20.19 8.40
CA ASP A 282 8.73 -18.92 7.99
C ASP A 282 7.83 -17.73 8.29
N LEU A 283 6.50 -17.88 8.10
CA LEU A 283 5.51 -16.90 8.53
C LEU A 283 5.60 -16.63 10.04
N GLU A 284 5.56 -17.67 10.89
CA GLU A 284 5.62 -17.47 12.34
C GLU A 284 6.96 -16.86 12.77
N ARG A 285 8.08 -17.29 12.18
CA ARG A 285 9.39 -16.69 12.43
C ARG A 285 9.41 -15.18 12.11
N LEU A 286 8.79 -14.78 11.01
CA LEU A 286 8.70 -13.36 10.61
C LEU A 286 7.77 -12.57 11.55
N VAL A 287 6.68 -13.18 12.02
CA VAL A 287 5.78 -12.57 13.03
C VAL A 287 6.49 -12.39 14.37
N GLU A 288 7.25 -13.39 14.83
CA GLU A 288 8.05 -13.28 16.05
C GLU A 288 9.11 -12.18 15.95
N ASN A 289 9.79 -12.09 14.81
CA ASN A 289 10.76 -11.02 14.54
C ASN A 289 10.09 -9.63 14.54
N LEU A 290 8.88 -9.54 13.97
CA LEU A 290 8.09 -8.31 13.97
C LEU A 290 7.71 -7.89 15.40
N ASP A 291 7.27 -8.83 16.23
CA ASP A 291 6.90 -8.57 17.62
C ASP A 291 8.12 -8.19 18.46
N ALA A 292 9.26 -8.87 18.27
CA ALA A 292 10.53 -8.51 18.91
C ALA A 292 11.00 -7.08 18.56
N GLN A 293 10.67 -6.59 17.37
CA GLN A 293 10.98 -5.22 16.93
C GLN A 293 9.99 -4.16 17.46
N GLY A 294 8.94 -4.57 18.18
CA GLY A 294 7.90 -3.69 18.70
C GLY A 294 6.63 -3.63 17.84
N GLY A 295 6.36 -4.67 17.04
CA GLY A 295 5.14 -4.85 16.25
C GLY A 295 5.05 -3.99 15.00
N LEU A 296 3.87 -3.94 14.38
CA LEU A 296 3.62 -3.10 13.19
C LEU A 296 3.85 -1.61 13.47
N ALA A 297 3.54 -1.16 14.69
CA ALA A 297 3.81 0.20 15.16
C ALA A 297 5.31 0.57 15.11
N ALA A 298 6.22 -0.41 15.25
CA ALA A 298 7.65 -0.16 15.11
C ALA A 298 8.05 0.16 13.68
N LEU A 299 7.41 -0.47 12.71
CA LEU A 299 7.64 -0.23 11.30
C LEU A 299 7.01 1.09 10.81
N GLU A 300 5.98 1.62 11.49
CA GLU A 300 5.49 2.98 11.27
C GLU A 300 6.54 4.06 11.62
N ARG A 301 7.54 3.73 12.45
CA ARG A 301 8.59 4.68 12.87
C ARG A 301 9.66 4.91 11.80
N LYS A 302 9.73 4.09 10.75
CA LYS A 302 10.77 4.16 9.72
C LYS A 302 10.20 4.77 8.43
N PRO A 303 10.73 5.92 7.95
CA PRO A 303 10.33 6.44 6.64
C PRO A 303 10.73 5.44 5.55
N ARG A 304 9.90 5.28 4.52
CA ARG A 304 10.27 4.49 3.33
C ARG A 304 11.45 5.20 2.66
N THR A 305 12.55 4.49 2.52
CA THR A 305 13.65 4.83 1.59
C THR A 305 13.27 4.43 0.19
#